data_AF-A0A7X8QF68-F1
#
_entry.id   AF-A0A7X8QF68-F1
#
_cell.length_a   1.000
_cell.length_b   1.000
_cell.length_c   1.000
_cell.angle_alpha   90.00
_cell.angle_beta   90.00
_cell.angle_gamma   90.00
#
_symmetry.space_group_name_H-M   'P 1'
#
loop_
_entity.id
_entity.type
_entity.pdbx_description
1 polymer ?
#
loop_
_entity_poly.entity_id
_entity_poly.type
_entity_poly.pdbx_seq_one_letter_code
_entity_poly.pdbx_strand_id
1 'polypeptide(L)'
;MPSINELGVKIRNAREQKAFSQNEVVAKLMEKGIDMSRETLSKIENGNRSISAIELNALCNILGLDINSLFSEDEDLVTLFRKRNFSENTINEIEKLQDMIKVFVYQKKIYNGEFKPIKRKPLWEEC
;
A
#
# COMPACT_ATOMS: atom_id res chain seq x y z
N MET A 1 1.50 2.00 7.94
CA MET A 1 0.66 0.82 7.59
C MET A 1 -0.17 1.23 6.39
N PRO A 2 0.07 0.66 5.21
CA PRO A 2 -0.60 1.08 3.99
C PRO A 2 -2.12 0.90 4.09
N SER A 3 -2.85 1.85 3.52
CA SER A 3 -4.30 1.74 3.38
C SER A 3 -4.68 0.59 2.44
N ILE A 4 -5.90 0.06 2.59
CA ILE A 4 -6.45 -0.99 1.69
C ILE A 4 -6.35 -0.56 0.22
N ASN A 5 -6.54 0.74 -0.06
CA ASN A 5 -6.40 1.32 -1.40
C ASN A 5 -4.96 1.21 -1.95
N GLU A 6 -3.95 1.52 -1.14
CA GLU A 6 -2.55 1.45 -1.56
C GLU A 6 -2.12 0.00 -1.83
N LEU A 7 -2.57 -0.94 -1.01
CA LEU A 7 -2.32 -2.36 -1.21
C LEU A 7 -2.95 -2.87 -2.52
N GLY A 8 -4.21 -2.52 -2.77
CA GLY A 8 -4.91 -2.88 -4.01
C GLY A 8 -4.20 -2.37 -5.26
N VAL A 9 -3.72 -1.12 -5.23
CA VAL A 9 -2.95 -0.52 -6.33
C VAL A 9 -1.62 -1.24 -6.54
N LYS A 10 -0.88 -1.60 -5.47
CA LYS A 10 0.37 -2.36 -5.60
C LYS A 10 0.14 -3.73 -6.26
N ILE A 11 -0.92 -4.44 -5.85
CA ILE A 11 -1.31 -5.74 -6.45
C ILE A 11 -1.65 -5.57 -7.93
N ARG A 12 -2.44 -4.54 -8.27
CA ARG A 12 -2.81 -4.24 -9.65
C ARG A 12 -1.58 -3.95 -10.51
N ASN A 13 -0.68 -3.10 -10.04
CA ASN A 13 0.53 -2.72 -10.76
C ASN A 13 1.41 -3.95 -11.01
N ALA A 14 1.58 -4.82 -10.00
CA ALA A 14 2.34 -6.06 -10.13
C ALA A 14 1.72 -7.02 -11.17
N ARG A 15 0.38 -7.12 -11.18
CA ARG A 15 -0.35 -7.89 -12.20
C ARG A 15 -0.11 -7.34 -13.61
N GLU A 16 -0.25 -6.03 -13.78
CA GLU A 16 -0.08 -5.37 -15.08
C GLU A 16 1.37 -5.43 -15.58
N GLN A 17 2.37 -5.34 -14.69
CA GLN A 17 3.79 -5.53 -15.02
C GLN A 17 4.11 -6.93 -15.56
N LYS A 18 3.36 -7.95 -15.10
CA LYS A 18 3.44 -9.32 -15.63
C LYS A 18 2.55 -9.57 -16.86
N ALA A 19 1.85 -8.54 -17.34
CA ALA A 19 0.87 -8.63 -18.42
C ALA A 19 -0.25 -9.66 -18.17
N PHE A 20 -0.56 -9.97 -16.90
CA PHE A 20 -1.66 -10.86 -16.57
C PHE A 20 -3.00 -10.12 -16.57
N SER A 21 -4.01 -10.72 -17.15
CA SER A 21 -5.41 -10.36 -16.94
C SER A 21 -5.89 -10.80 -15.56
N GLN A 22 -6.97 -10.20 -15.07
CA GLN A 22 -7.60 -10.62 -13.81
C GLN A 22 -8.08 -12.07 -13.86
N ASN A 23 -8.56 -12.53 -15.02
CA ASN A 23 -9.02 -13.91 -15.19
C ASN A 23 -7.85 -14.91 -15.08
N GLU A 24 -6.68 -14.59 -15.64
CA GLU A 24 -5.50 -15.45 -15.53
C GLU A 24 -5.00 -15.58 -14.09
N VAL A 25 -5.02 -14.48 -13.32
CA VAL A 25 -4.67 -14.51 -11.89
C VAL A 25 -5.66 -15.36 -11.09
N VAL A 26 -6.96 -15.20 -11.36
CA VAL A 26 -8.02 -16.00 -10.73
C VAL A 26 -7.85 -17.50 -11.03
N ALA A 27 -7.56 -17.86 -12.28
CA ALA A 27 -7.31 -19.25 -12.63
C ALA A 27 -6.11 -19.84 -11.85
N LYS A 28 -5.02 -19.08 -11.73
CA LYS A 28 -3.84 -19.47 -10.94
C LYS A 28 -4.10 -19.53 -9.44
N LEU A 29 -5.01 -18.71 -8.91
CA LEU A 29 -5.46 -18.77 -7.52
C LEU A 29 -6.26 -20.04 -7.26
N MET A 30 -7.13 -20.42 -8.21
CA MET A 30 -7.92 -21.64 -8.12
C MET A 30 -7.04 -22.90 -8.08
N GLU A 31 -5.96 -22.94 -8.88
CA GLU A 31 -4.94 -24.00 -8.82
C GLU A 31 -4.25 -24.12 -7.45
N LYS A 32 -4.23 -23.03 -6.67
CA LYS A 32 -3.70 -22.99 -5.29
C LYS A 32 -4.78 -23.22 -4.22
N GLY A 33 -5.99 -23.62 -4.62
CA GLY A 33 -7.11 -23.86 -3.71
C GLY A 33 -7.76 -22.59 -3.16
N ILE A 34 -7.51 -21.43 -3.78
CA ILE A 34 -8.14 -20.16 -3.40
C ILE A 34 -9.26 -19.86 -4.39
N ASP A 35 -10.50 -19.99 -3.92
CA ASP A 35 -11.68 -19.63 -4.68
C ASP A 35 -11.92 -18.11 -4.61
N MET A 36 -11.69 -17.42 -5.73
CA MET A 36 -11.86 -15.98 -5.86
C MET A 36 -12.41 -15.66 -7.25
N SER A 37 -13.51 -14.91 -7.32
CA SER A 37 -14.02 -14.45 -8.63
C SER A 37 -13.20 -13.28 -9.19
N ARG A 38 -13.28 -13.05 -10.50
CA ARG A 38 -12.66 -11.89 -11.16
C ARG A 38 -13.21 -10.57 -10.60
N GLU A 39 -14.50 -10.50 -10.29
CA GLU A 39 -15.12 -9.33 -9.66
C GLU A 39 -14.52 -9.07 -8.27
N THR A 40 -14.21 -10.14 -7.53
CA THR A 40 -13.59 -10.05 -6.21
C THR A 40 -12.18 -9.49 -6.33
N LEU A 41 -11.37 -10.02 -7.24
CA LEU A 41 -10.03 -9.48 -7.54
C LEU A 41 -10.10 -8.01 -7.97
N SER A 42 -11.05 -7.66 -8.83
CA SER A 42 -11.26 -6.27 -9.26
C SER A 42 -11.61 -5.34 -8.09
N LYS A 43 -12.47 -5.78 -7.16
CA LYS A 43 -12.78 -4.99 -5.96
C LYS A 43 -11.57 -4.81 -5.06
N ILE A 44 -10.74 -5.84 -4.89
CA ILE A 44 -9.48 -5.75 -4.14
C ILE A 44 -8.52 -4.76 -4.80
N GLU A 45 -8.30 -4.86 -6.12
CA GLU A 45 -7.39 -3.98 -6.86
C GLU A 45 -7.82 -2.50 -6.83
N ASN A 46 -9.12 -2.24 -6.68
CA ASN A 46 -9.68 -0.89 -6.54
C ASN A 46 -9.85 -0.44 -5.08
N GLY A 47 -9.42 -1.26 -4.10
CA GLY A 47 -9.53 -0.96 -2.67
C GLY A 47 -10.95 -1.01 -2.10
N ASN A 48 -11.90 -1.53 -2.87
CA ASN A 48 -13.32 -1.65 -2.49
C ASN A 48 -13.63 -2.92 -1.69
N ARG A 49 -12.63 -3.79 -1.45
CA ARG A 49 -12.73 -4.98 -0.62
C ARG A 49 -11.39 -5.21 0.09
N SER A 50 -11.45 -5.60 1.36
CA SER A 50 -10.29 -6.10 2.08
C SER A 50 -9.80 -7.43 1.51
N ILE A 51 -8.54 -7.75 1.77
CA ILE A 51 -7.92 -9.02 1.39
C ILE A 51 -7.45 -9.75 2.65
N SER A 52 -7.74 -11.04 2.74
CA SER A 52 -7.25 -11.87 3.84
C SER A 52 -5.76 -12.18 3.68
N ALA A 53 -5.08 -12.52 4.78
CA ALA A 53 -3.65 -12.89 4.72
C ALA A 53 -3.38 -14.09 3.80
N ILE A 54 -4.31 -15.04 3.72
CA ILE A 54 -4.20 -16.24 2.89
C ILE A 54 -4.30 -15.86 1.40
N GLU A 55 -5.33 -15.09 1.02
CA GLU A 55 -5.49 -14.56 -0.34
C GLU A 55 -4.28 -13.70 -0.76
N LEU A 56 -3.81 -12.84 0.15
CA LEU A 56 -2.67 -11.96 -0.10
C LEU A 56 -1.39 -12.75 -0.36
N ASN A 57 -1.11 -13.76 0.47
CA ASN A 57 0.06 -14.61 0.29
C ASN A 57 0.00 -15.37 -1.05
N ALA A 58 -1.18 -15.90 -1.42
CA ALA A 58 -1.34 -16.58 -2.70
C ALA A 58 -1.13 -15.64 -3.90
N LEU A 59 -1.68 -14.42 -3.84
CA LEU A 59 -1.44 -13.39 -4.85
C LEU A 59 0.03 -13.01 -4.94
N CYS A 60 0.72 -12.82 -3.80
CA CYS A 60 2.15 -12.52 -3.79
C CYS A 60 2.96 -13.61 -4.51
N ASN A 61 2.65 -14.87 -4.23
CA ASN A 61 3.32 -16.01 -4.89
C ASN A 61 3.08 -16.04 -6.41
N ILE A 62 1.86 -15.76 -6.88
CA ILE A 62 1.54 -15.71 -8.32
C ILE A 62 2.21 -14.51 -8.99
N LEU A 63 2.14 -13.36 -8.34
CA LEU A 63 2.64 -12.09 -8.85
C LEU A 63 4.14 -11.91 -8.59
N GLY A 64 4.81 -12.86 -7.93
CA GLY A 64 6.24 -12.77 -7.61
C GLY A 64 6.59 -11.55 -6.75
N LEU A 65 5.65 -11.14 -5.88
CA LEU A 65 5.84 -10.03 -4.95
C LEU A 65 6.39 -10.58 -3.64
N ASP A 66 7.37 -9.87 -3.08
CA ASP A 66 7.69 -10.04 -1.68
C ASP A 66 6.59 -9.37 -0.85
N ILE A 67 5.94 -10.12 0.04
CA ILE A 67 4.90 -9.58 0.92
C ILE A 67 5.41 -8.39 1.73
N ASN A 68 6.69 -8.38 2.12
CA ASN A 68 7.29 -7.27 2.86
C ASN A 68 7.36 -6.00 2.00
N SER A 69 7.55 -6.11 0.68
CA SER A 69 7.56 -4.96 -0.24
C SER A 69 6.19 -4.28 -0.36
N LEU A 70 5.11 -5.00 -0.08
CA LEU A 70 3.76 -4.44 -0.05
C LEU A 70 3.54 -3.54 1.15
N PHE A 71 4.21 -3.83 2.27
CA PHE A 71 4.11 -3.10 3.53
C PHE A 71 5.29 -2.17 3.80
N SER A 72 6.40 -2.30 3.06
CA SER A 72 7.45 -1.29 3.05
C SER A 72 6.88 -0.03 2.39
N GLU A 73 6.52 0.93 3.22
CA GLU A 73 6.76 2.32 2.89
C GLU A 73 8.28 2.42 2.65
N ASP A 74 8.72 3.11 1.58
CA ASP A 74 10.15 3.36 1.33
C ASP A 74 10.85 3.57 2.67
N GLU A 75 11.85 2.74 3.00
CA GLU A 75 12.38 2.70 4.36
C GLU A 75 12.60 4.11 4.85
N ASP A 76 11.74 4.50 5.79
CA ASP A 76 11.74 5.84 6.33
C ASP A 76 13.17 6.14 6.81
N LEU A 77 13.69 7.35 6.57
CA LEU A 77 15.01 7.75 7.06
C LEU A 77 15.16 7.40 8.56
N VAL A 78 14.11 7.55 9.35
CA VAL A 78 14.08 7.15 10.76
C VAL A 78 14.38 5.65 10.93
N THR A 79 13.79 4.79 10.08
CA THR A 79 13.99 3.34 10.07
C THR A 79 15.41 2.96 9.68
N LEU A 80 15.98 3.61 8.66
CA LEU A 80 17.36 3.39 8.21
C LEU A 80 18.38 3.71 9.32
N PHE A 81 18.14 4.80 10.06
CA PHE A 81 19.02 5.22 11.15
C PHE A 81 18.85 4.33 12.39
N ARG A 82 17.63 3.88 12.71
CA ARG A 82 17.40 2.88 13.77
C ARG A 82 18.16 1.58 13.49
N LYS A 83 18.13 1.07 12.25
CA LYS A 83 18.85 -0.17 11.87
C LYS A 83 20.37 -0.09 12.05
N ARG A 84 20.94 1.12 12.04
CA ARG A 84 22.37 1.36 12.24
C ARG A 84 22.75 1.70 13.69
N ASN A 85 21.83 1.54 14.64
CA ASN A 85 22.03 1.78 16.08
C ASN A 85 22.54 3.19 16.41
N PHE A 86 22.03 4.22 15.71
CA PHE A 86 22.28 5.62 16.10
C PHE A 86 21.60 5.98 17.42
N SER A 87 22.04 7.07 18.06
CA SER A 87 21.43 7.53 19.32
C SER A 87 19.99 8.00 19.11
N GLU A 88 19.15 7.80 20.13
CA GLU A 88 17.75 8.26 20.13
C GLU A 88 17.63 9.75 19.83
N ASN A 89 18.56 10.57 20.32
CA ASN A 89 18.56 12.00 20.03
C ASN A 89 18.75 12.27 18.52
N THR A 90 19.63 11.52 17.85
CA THR A 90 19.82 11.62 16.39
C THR A 90 18.56 11.20 15.64
N ILE A 91 17.95 10.10 16.08
CA ILE A 91 16.72 9.57 15.47
C ILE A 91 15.59 10.60 15.56
N ASN A 92 15.42 11.25 16.72
CA ASN A 92 14.41 12.29 16.92
C ASN A 92 14.62 13.51 16.02
N GLU A 93 15.88 13.94 15.80
CA GLU A 93 16.17 15.05 14.89
C GLU A 93 15.89 14.68 13.43
N ILE A 94 16.21 13.44 13.02
CA ILE A 94 15.88 12.94 11.67
C ILE A 94 14.37 12.87 11.46
N GLU A 95 13.61 12.42 12.47
CA GLU A 95 12.14 12.37 12.42
C GLU A 95 11.54 13.75 12.17
N LYS A 96 11.97 14.77 12.95
CA LYS A 96 11.53 16.16 12.74
C LYS A 96 11.82 16.67 11.34
N LEU A 97 13.03 16.44 10.84
CA LEU A 97 13.44 16.87 9.51
C LEU A 97 12.58 16.21 8.42
N GLN A 98 12.35 14.92 8.57
CA GLN A 98 11.57 14.16 7.60
C GLN A 98 10.11 14.60 7.58
N ASP A 99 9.51 14.90 8.73
CA ASP A 99 8.16 15.46 8.81
C ASP A 99 8.06 16.82 8.11
N MET A 100 9.06 17.69 8.27
CA MET A 100 9.14 18.95 7.53
C MET A 100 9.16 18.72 6.01
N ILE A 101 9.96 17.76 5.54
CA ILE A 101 10.03 17.41 4.11
C ILE A 101 8.67 16.90 3.62
N LYS A 102 8.00 16.02 4.38
CA LYS A 102 6.66 15.52 4.05
C LYS A 102 5.68 16.70 3.88
N VAL A 103 5.69 17.68 4.79
CA VAL A 103 4.85 18.89 4.69
C VAL A 103 5.09 19.64 3.38
N PHE A 104 6.34 19.88 3.00
CA PHE A 104 6.64 20.56 1.72
C PHE A 104 6.19 19.77 0.50
N VAL A 105 6.38 18.44 0.51
CA VAL A 105 5.88 17.55 -0.55
C VAL A 105 4.36 17.62 -0.64
N TYR A 106 3.65 17.64 0.49
CA TYR A 106 2.20 17.82 0.51
C TYR A 106 1.77 19.17 -0.08
N GLN A 107 2.42 20.26 0.31
CA GLN A 107 2.14 21.59 -0.26
C GLN A 107 2.34 21.62 -1.77
N LYS A 108 3.41 20.99 -2.28
CA LYS A 108 3.64 20.86 -3.72
C LYS A 108 2.52 20.08 -4.43
N LYS A 109 2.05 18.98 -3.84
CA LYS A 109 0.92 18.20 -4.37
C LYS A 109 -0.37 19.01 -4.37
N ILE A 110 -0.60 19.85 -3.36
CA ILE A 110 -1.74 20.77 -3.30
C ILE A 110 -1.65 21.78 -4.44
N TYR A 111 -0.49 22.42 -4.62
CA TYR A 111 -0.26 23.39 -5.70
C TYR A 111 -0.51 22.80 -7.09
N ASN A 112 -0.06 21.56 -7.33
CA ASN A 112 -0.26 20.86 -8.60
C ASN A 112 -1.69 20.30 -8.79
N GLY A 113 -2.58 20.40 -7.80
CA GLY A 113 -3.92 19.80 -7.86
C GLY A 113 -3.92 18.26 -7.77
N GLU A 114 -2.81 17.64 -7.38
CA GLU A 114 -2.66 16.19 -7.22
C GLU A 114 -3.14 15.70 -5.85
N PHE A 115 -3.38 16.62 -4.92
CA PHE A 115 -3.85 16.29 -3.58
C PHE A 115 -5.33 15.90 -3.61
N LYS A 116 -5.62 14.61 -3.35
CA LYS A 116 -6.97 14.10 -3.12
C LYS A 116 -7.22 14.10 -1.61
N PRO A 117 -7.87 15.14 -1.03
CA PRO A 117 -8.20 15.12 0.39
C PRO A 117 -9.06 13.89 0.68
N ILE A 118 -8.64 13.11 1.66
CA ILE A 118 -9.53 12.10 2.24
C ILE A 118 -10.65 12.91 2.92
N LYS A 119 -11.82 12.98 2.29
CA LYS A 119 -13.02 13.57 2.90
C LYS A 119 -13.39 12.70 4.10
N ARG A 120 -12.87 13.05 5.28
CA ARG A 120 -13.37 12.51 6.53
C ARG A 120 -14.56 13.37 6.92
N LYS A 121 -15.75 12.78 6.96
CA LYS A 121 -16.86 13.43 7.66
C LYS A 121 -16.46 13.54 9.12
N PRO A 122 -16.54 14.72 9.73
CA PRO A 122 -16.31 14.83 11.14
C PRO A 122 -17.37 14.04 11.93
N LEU A 123 -16.93 13.31 12.96
CA LEU A 123 -17.83 12.52 13.82
C LEU A 123 -18.93 13.35 14.48
N TRP A 124 -18.73 14.66 14.62
CA TRP A 124 -19.72 15.58 15.19
C TRP A 124 -20.82 16.02 14.21
N GLU A 125 -20.72 15.69 12.93
CA GLU A 125 -21.79 15.92 11.94
C GLU A 125 -22.80 14.75 11.89
N GLU A 126 -22.57 13.67 12.66
CA GLU A 126 -23.45 12.49 12.73
C GLU A 126 -24.35 12.47 13.99
N CYS A 127 -24.35 13.55 14.79
CA CYS A 127 -25.20 13.73 15.97
C CYS A 127 -26.39 14.66 15.70
#